data_AF-A0A368H2N5-F1
#
_entry.id   AF-A0A368H2N5-F1
#
_cell.length_a   1.000
_cell.length_b   1.000
_cell.length_c   1.000
_cell.angle_alpha   90.00
_cell.angle_beta   90.00
_cell.angle_gamma   90.00
#
_symmetry.space_group_name_H-M   'P 1'
#
loop_
_entity.id
_entity.type
_entity.pdbx_description
1 polymer ?
#
loop_
_entity_poly.entity_id
_entity_poly.type
_entity_poly.pdbx_seq_one_letter_code
_entity_poly.pdbx_strand_id
1 'polypeptide(L)'
;MQTVFAVLPSKTGMPPEELLVDDLLQKFNTSPIRSLSSDQQFLSAPSLVYSGLSKSSSCAPEINDNETYDAYSEDGGSALFQRKIVTQEKNKREGCSLVVVASLVDKPNNLGGLCRTCEIFGVDTLVIADPIYAADPGFKALSMSAEKKQRIEAVRPDGLLNFLADMRKKGYTVVAAEQTTDSVALHKFSFPQKTVLLLGDEKEGVPVQLLRYVDHTVEIEQLGQTRSLNVHVSAALFIAKYVEQVLLS
;
A
#
# COMPACT_ATOMS: atom_id res chain seq x y z
N MET A 1 -38.31 14.99 -3.69
CA MET A 1 -37.42 16.18 -3.87
C MET A 1 -36.39 15.78 -4.93
N GLN A 2 -35.97 16.63 -5.88
CA GLN A 2 -34.93 16.20 -6.84
C GLN A 2 -33.57 16.17 -6.13
N THR A 3 -33.10 14.97 -5.76
CA THR A 3 -31.80 14.74 -5.13
C THR A 3 -30.84 14.08 -6.11
N VAL A 4 -29.53 14.23 -5.88
CA VAL A 4 -28.50 13.56 -6.70
C VAL A 4 -28.68 12.04 -6.74
N PHE A 5 -29.25 11.47 -5.67
CA PHE A 5 -29.53 10.05 -5.50
C PHE A 5 -30.75 9.54 -6.29
N ALA A 6 -31.65 10.43 -6.73
CA ALA A 6 -32.78 10.08 -7.59
C ALA A 6 -32.55 10.47 -9.07
N VAL A 7 -31.82 11.56 -9.31
CA VAL A 7 -31.64 12.13 -10.65
C VAL A 7 -30.54 11.44 -11.45
N LEU A 8 -29.44 11.03 -10.83
CA LEU A 8 -28.39 10.30 -11.55
C LEU A 8 -28.83 8.89 -11.97
N PRO A 9 -29.44 8.08 -11.09
CA PRO A 9 -29.76 6.70 -11.46
C PRO A 9 -30.87 6.58 -12.52
N SER A 10 -31.86 7.47 -12.48
CA SER A 10 -32.91 7.55 -13.51
C SER A 10 -32.38 7.91 -14.90
N LYS A 11 -31.32 8.74 -14.97
CA LYS A 11 -30.63 9.06 -16.24
C LYS A 11 -29.72 7.92 -16.74
N THR A 12 -29.38 6.96 -15.88
CA THR A 12 -28.59 5.78 -16.24
C THR A 12 -29.44 4.55 -16.57
N GLY A 13 -30.78 4.67 -16.59
CA GLY A 13 -31.70 3.58 -16.92
C GLY A 13 -31.97 2.61 -15.77
N MET A 14 -31.67 2.99 -14.52
CA MET A 14 -31.95 2.16 -13.34
C MET A 14 -33.47 2.13 -13.07
N PRO A 15 -34.04 0.95 -12.79
CA PRO A 15 -35.48 0.83 -12.60
C PRO A 15 -35.93 1.45 -11.26
N PRO A 16 -37.16 2.01 -11.18
CA PRO A 16 -37.61 2.81 -10.04
C PRO A 16 -37.57 2.10 -8.67
N GLU A 17 -37.73 0.79 -8.65
CA GLU A 17 -37.70 -0.07 -7.47
C GLU A 17 -36.31 -0.21 -6.83
N GLU A 18 -35.25 0.10 -7.57
CA GLU A 18 -33.85 0.10 -7.08
C GLU A 18 -33.41 1.49 -6.59
N LEU A 19 -34.26 2.51 -6.73
CA LEU A 19 -33.96 3.86 -6.25
C LEU A 19 -34.06 3.91 -4.72
N LEU A 20 -33.05 4.50 -4.08
CA LEU A 20 -33.12 4.87 -2.67
C LEU A 20 -34.22 5.91 -2.49
N VAL A 21 -35.31 5.50 -1.84
CA VAL A 21 -36.49 6.34 -1.59
C VAL A 21 -36.11 7.48 -0.63
N ASP A 22 -36.57 8.70 -0.90
CA ASP A 22 -36.29 9.90 -0.09
C ASP A 22 -36.57 9.67 1.42
N ASP A 23 -37.57 8.85 1.76
CA ASP A 23 -37.94 8.48 3.14
C ASP A 23 -36.84 7.69 3.88
N LEU A 24 -36.07 6.85 3.18
CA LEU A 24 -34.92 6.15 3.77
C LEU A 24 -33.80 7.12 4.09
N LEU A 25 -33.54 8.09 3.21
CA LEU A 25 -32.48 9.08 3.40
C LEU A 25 -32.78 10.02 4.58
N GLN A 26 -34.06 10.35 4.82
CA GLN A 26 -34.47 11.13 5.99
C GLN A 26 -34.30 10.38 7.31
N LYS A 27 -34.42 9.05 7.33
CA LYS A 27 -34.20 8.25 8.56
C LYS A 27 -32.75 8.32 9.07
N PHE A 28 -31.78 8.50 8.16
CA PHE A 28 -30.35 8.53 8.50
C PHE A 28 -29.75 9.94 8.53
N ASN A 29 -30.52 10.96 8.15
CA ASN A 29 -30.05 12.33 8.10
C ASN A 29 -31.02 13.27 8.82
N THR A 30 -30.59 13.82 9.95
CA THR A 30 -31.39 14.73 10.78
C THR A 30 -31.39 16.18 10.28
N SER A 31 -30.57 16.48 9.27
CA SER A 31 -30.52 17.80 8.63
C SER A 31 -31.43 17.84 7.39
N PRO A 32 -32.15 18.94 7.14
CA PRO A 32 -33.02 19.05 5.96
C PRO A 32 -32.18 18.94 4.69
N ILE A 33 -32.52 17.96 3.84
CA ILE A 33 -31.92 17.77 2.52
C ILE A 33 -32.29 19.00 1.67
N ARG A 34 -31.31 19.72 1.11
CA ARG A 34 -31.56 20.91 0.30
C ARG A 34 -32.06 20.51 -1.09
N SER A 35 -33.16 21.10 -1.57
CA SER A 35 -33.69 20.85 -2.91
C SER A 35 -32.88 21.61 -3.96
N LEU A 36 -32.45 20.90 -5.00
CA LEU A 36 -31.60 21.38 -6.10
C LEU A 36 -32.30 22.33 -7.11
N SER A 37 -33.44 22.93 -6.78
CA SER A 37 -34.24 23.66 -7.77
C SER A 37 -33.80 25.12 -8.04
N SER A 38 -32.62 25.57 -7.60
CA SER A 38 -32.17 26.94 -7.89
C SER A 38 -30.65 27.18 -7.96
N ASP A 39 -29.81 26.14 -7.88
CA ASP A 39 -28.35 26.33 -7.90
C ASP A 39 -27.74 25.89 -9.24
N GLN A 40 -27.81 26.78 -10.24
CA GLN A 40 -27.00 26.64 -11.47
C GLN A 40 -25.48 26.63 -11.18
N GLN A 41 -25.05 26.99 -9.96
CA GLN A 41 -23.65 26.96 -9.54
C GLN A 41 -23.09 25.54 -9.38
N PHE A 42 -23.90 24.51 -9.10
CA PHE A 42 -23.37 23.15 -8.92
C PHE A 42 -23.05 22.46 -10.26
N LEU A 43 -23.75 22.82 -11.33
CA LEU A 43 -23.49 22.31 -12.69
C LEU A 43 -22.42 23.13 -13.45
N SER A 44 -22.08 24.32 -12.96
CA SER A 44 -21.07 25.22 -13.56
C SER A 44 -19.81 25.38 -12.71
N ALA A 45 -19.76 24.79 -11.52
CA ALA A 45 -18.54 24.73 -10.73
C ALA A 45 -17.48 23.97 -11.55
N PRO A 46 -16.35 24.61 -11.91
CA PRO A 46 -15.28 23.91 -12.59
C PRO A 46 -14.80 22.81 -11.63
N SER A 47 -14.89 21.56 -12.09
CA SER A 47 -14.36 20.43 -11.34
C SER A 47 -12.85 20.61 -11.18
N LEU A 48 -12.40 21.10 -10.03
CA LEU A 48 -10.99 21.15 -9.66
C LEU A 48 -10.34 19.76 -9.55
N VAL A 49 -11.14 18.69 -9.64
CA VAL A 49 -10.67 17.30 -9.61
C VAL A 49 -10.52 16.73 -11.04
N TYR A 50 -11.31 17.16 -12.02
CA TYR A 50 -11.28 16.63 -13.39
C TYR A 50 -10.70 17.58 -14.44
N SER A 51 -10.60 18.90 -14.20
CA SER A 51 -9.99 19.84 -15.14
C SER A 51 -8.46 19.71 -15.25
N GLY A 52 -7.82 18.92 -14.38
CA GLY A 52 -6.39 18.63 -14.42
C GLY A 52 -5.98 17.45 -15.30
N LEU A 53 -6.93 16.69 -15.88
CA LEU A 53 -6.62 15.43 -16.59
C LEU A 53 -6.86 15.46 -18.11
N SER A 54 -7.08 16.62 -18.72
CA SER A 54 -7.07 16.68 -20.18
C SER A 54 -6.59 18.01 -20.71
N LYS A 55 -5.29 18.08 -21.01
CA LYS A 55 -4.75 18.54 -22.29
C LYS A 55 -3.23 18.42 -22.27
N SER A 56 -2.70 17.86 -23.36
CA SER A 56 -1.32 17.91 -23.85
C SER A 56 -0.20 17.38 -22.94
N SER A 57 0.24 16.16 -23.27
CA SER A 57 1.63 15.85 -23.68
C SER A 57 2.75 16.75 -23.12
N SER A 58 3.40 16.30 -22.04
CA SER A 58 4.85 16.40 -21.75
C SER A 58 5.15 16.28 -20.24
N CYS A 59 4.86 15.14 -19.62
CA CYS A 59 5.18 14.91 -18.20
C CYS A 59 6.64 14.49 -17.94
N ALA A 60 7.57 14.84 -18.83
CA ALA A 60 8.99 14.79 -18.55
C ALA A 60 9.51 16.24 -18.53
N PRO A 61 10.01 16.77 -17.41
CA PRO A 61 10.74 18.02 -17.47
C PRO A 61 12.07 17.76 -18.21
N GLU A 62 12.34 18.55 -19.24
CA GLU A 62 13.69 18.69 -19.79
C GLU A 62 14.57 19.38 -18.73
N ILE A 63 15.68 18.73 -18.39
CA ILE A 63 16.72 19.29 -17.52
C ILE A 63 17.53 20.23 -18.38
N ASN A 64 17.58 21.52 -18.04
CA ASN A 64 18.58 22.43 -18.53
C ASN A 64 19.43 22.92 -17.35
N ASP A 65 20.72 22.64 -17.46
CA ASP A 65 21.75 22.90 -16.45
C ASP A 65 22.06 24.40 -16.41
N ASN A 66 21.69 25.08 -15.32
CA ASN A 66 22.48 26.09 -14.61
C ASN A 66 21.62 26.92 -13.65
N GLU A 67 22.03 26.88 -12.38
CA GLU A 67 22.17 28.05 -11.49
C GLU A 67 20.95 28.72 -10.82
N THR A 68 20.93 28.53 -9.49
CA THR A 68 20.91 29.56 -8.43
C THR A 68 19.56 30.01 -7.80
N TYR A 69 19.72 30.27 -6.51
CA TYR A 69 18.80 30.38 -5.37
C TYR A 69 17.81 31.58 -5.34
N ASP A 70 16.84 31.37 -4.45
CA ASP A 70 16.25 32.31 -3.48
C ASP A 70 15.23 33.40 -3.86
N ALA A 71 14.31 33.50 -2.89
CA ALA A 71 13.48 34.64 -2.47
C ALA A 71 12.23 34.98 -3.30
N TYR A 72 11.06 34.71 -2.69
CA TYR A 72 9.86 35.51 -2.92
C TYR A 72 9.24 35.93 -1.58
N SER A 73 9.27 37.25 -1.37
CA SER A 73 8.42 37.99 -0.44
C SER A 73 7.22 38.55 -1.21
N GLU A 74 6.14 38.78 -0.45
CA GLU A 74 4.94 39.60 -0.70
C GLU A 74 3.75 39.01 -1.49
N ASP A 75 2.82 38.50 -0.68
CA ASP A 75 1.44 38.99 -0.48
C ASP A 75 0.29 38.54 -1.40
N GLY A 76 -0.72 37.94 -0.78
CA GLY A 76 -1.99 37.57 -1.40
C GLY A 76 -2.47 36.16 -1.04
N GLY A 77 -3.13 36.03 0.11
CA GLY A 77 -3.51 34.76 0.73
C GLY A 77 -4.27 33.77 -0.14
N SER A 78 -3.68 32.59 -0.34
CA SER A 78 -4.40 31.33 -0.35
C SER A 78 -3.75 30.44 0.70
N ALA A 79 -4.53 29.97 1.66
CA ALA A 79 -4.04 29.06 2.68
C ALA A 79 -3.66 27.75 2.01
N LEU A 80 -2.38 27.61 1.64
CA LEU A 80 -1.76 26.34 1.35
C LEU A 80 -2.01 25.46 2.57
N PHE A 81 -2.91 24.49 2.44
CA PHE A 81 -3.03 23.39 3.37
C PHE A 81 -1.76 22.55 3.21
N GLN A 82 -0.66 23.05 3.77
CA GLN A 82 0.60 22.34 3.83
C GLN A 82 0.31 21.15 4.74
N ARG A 83 0.06 20.00 4.10
CA ARG A 83 -0.08 18.72 4.80
C ARG A 83 1.20 18.63 5.61
N LYS A 84 1.06 18.78 6.94
CA LYS A 84 2.17 18.61 7.87
C LYS A 84 2.62 17.17 7.68
N ILE A 85 3.62 16.97 6.83
CA ILE A 85 4.42 15.76 6.86
C ILE A 85 5.05 15.85 8.23
N VAL A 86 4.44 15.19 9.19
CA VAL A 86 5.04 15.01 10.49
C VAL A 86 6.24 14.13 10.20
N THR A 87 7.39 14.76 9.95
CA THR A 87 8.68 14.11 10.04
C THR A 87 8.85 13.81 11.53
N GLN A 88 8.14 12.79 12.03
CA GLN A 88 8.52 12.22 13.30
C GLN A 88 9.91 11.68 13.08
N GLU A 89 10.87 12.22 13.82
CA GLU A 89 12.16 11.56 13.97
C GLU A 89 11.89 10.10 14.31
N LYS A 90 12.62 9.18 13.64
CA LYS A 90 12.47 7.73 13.80
C LYS A 90 12.74 7.34 15.25
N ASN A 91 11.75 7.48 16.13
CA ASN A 91 11.69 6.78 17.40
C ASN A 91 11.29 5.33 17.10
N LYS A 92 12.15 4.65 16.33
CA LYS A 92 12.02 3.22 16.11
C LYS A 92 12.25 2.57 17.46
N ARG A 93 11.21 1.93 18.00
CA ARG A 93 11.30 1.21 19.28
C ARG A 93 12.54 0.32 19.29
N GLU A 94 13.38 0.51 20.29
CA GLU A 94 14.61 -0.26 20.44
C GLU A 94 14.28 -1.76 20.45
N GLY A 95 15.05 -2.55 19.71
CA GLY A 95 14.87 -4.01 19.62
C GLY A 95 13.84 -4.50 18.59
N CYS A 96 12.98 -3.64 18.03
CA CYS A 96 12.00 -4.03 17.01
C CYS A 96 12.59 -3.98 15.59
N SER A 97 12.36 -5.02 14.78
CA SER A 97 12.90 -5.12 13.43
C SER A 97 12.06 -6.04 12.55
N LEU A 98 11.63 -5.53 11.40
CA LEU A 98 10.95 -6.30 10.37
C LEU A 98 11.82 -6.41 9.12
N VAL A 99 12.10 -7.63 8.67
CA VAL A 99 12.76 -7.92 7.40
C VAL A 99 11.76 -8.63 6.50
N VAL A 100 11.55 -8.11 5.28
CA VAL A 100 10.64 -8.70 4.30
C VAL A 100 11.46 -9.42 3.24
N VAL A 101 11.19 -10.70 3.02
CA VAL A 101 11.88 -11.55 2.06
C VAL A 101 10.96 -11.83 0.88
N ALA A 102 11.28 -11.23 -0.25
CA ALA A 102 10.57 -11.34 -1.52
C ALA A 102 11.44 -11.99 -2.61
N SER A 103 12.45 -12.80 -2.23
CA SER A 103 13.34 -13.46 -3.19
C SER A 103 12.65 -14.49 -4.08
N LEU A 104 11.44 -14.93 -3.73
CA LEU A 104 10.63 -15.81 -4.58
C LEU A 104 9.68 -15.03 -5.52
N VAL A 105 9.66 -13.70 -5.44
CA VAL A 105 8.84 -12.84 -6.30
C VAL A 105 9.67 -12.40 -7.50
N ASP A 106 9.20 -12.75 -8.71
CA ASP A 106 9.91 -12.51 -9.96
C ASP A 106 9.40 -11.28 -10.75
N LYS A 107 8.19 -10.81 -10.46
CA LYS A 107 7.59 -9.66 -11.15
C LYS A 107 8.13 -8.32 -10.61
N PRO A 108 8.82 -7.52 -11.44
CA PRO A 108 9.37 -6.22 -11.01
C PRO A 108 8.31 -5.25 -10.46
N ASN A 109 7.10 -5.27 -11.04
CA ASN A 109 6.01 -4.42 -10.58
C ASN A 109 5.62 -4.70 -9.12
N ASN A 110 5.52 -5.98 -8.75
CA ASN A 110 5.22 -6.36 -7.37
C ASN A 110 6.34 -5.94 -6.43
N LEU A 111 7.59 -6.16 -6.83
CA LEU A 111 8.77 -5.75 -6.06
C LEU A 111 8.82 -4.22 -5.87
N GLY A 112 8.45 -3.44 -6.88
CA GLY A 112 8.37 -1.97 -6.79
C GLY A 112 7.30 -1.52 -5.80
N GLY A 113 6.11 -2.11 -5.87
CA GLY A 113 5.03 -1.88 -4.90
C GLY A 113 5.43 -2.28 -3.47
N LEU A 114 6.08 -3.44 -3.31
CA LEU A 114 6.63 -3.91 -2.04
C LEU A 114 7.68 -2.94 -1.49
N CYS A 115 8.61 -2.47 -2.32
CA CYS A 115 9.64 -1.51 -1.93
C CYS A 115 9.04 -0.24 -1.35
N ARG A 116 8.01 0.29 -2.00
CA ARG A 116 7.31 1.49 -1.53
C ARG A 116 6.58 1.26 -0.20
N THR A 117 5.88 0.14 -0.08
CA THR A 117 5.23 -0.25 1.18
C THR A 117 6.26 -0.40 2.31
N CYS A 118 7.38 -1.08 2.05
CA CYS A 118 8.45 -1.26 3.01
C CYS A 118 9.01 0.08 3.51
N GLU A 119 9.27 1.02 2.61
CA GLU A 119 9.80 2.34 2.95
C GLU A 119 8.82 3.14 3.83
N ILE A 120 7.54 3.18 3.44
CA ILE A 120 6.50 3.92 4.16
C ILE A 120 6.29 3.38 5.58
N PHE A 121 6.31 2.05 5.75
CA PHE A 121 6.06 1.39 7.03
C PHE A 121 7.33 1.19 7.86
N GLY A 122 8.49 1.67 7.40
CA GLY A 122 9.74 1.58 8.15
C GLY A 122 10.28 0.16 8.29
N VAL A 123 10.06 -0.69 7.28
CA VAL A 123 10.68 -2.03 7.20
C VAL A 123 12.19 -1.88 7.08
N ASP A 124 12.93 -2.69 7.85
CA ASP A 124 14.39 -2.54 7.99
C ASP A 124 15.13 -2.93 6.73
N THR A 125 14.67 -4.00 6.07
CA THR A 125 15.31 -4.54 4.89
C THR A 125 14.28 -5.25 4.04
N LEU A 126 14.28 -4.93 2.75
CA LEU A 126 13.61 -5.70 1.72
C LEU A 126 14.65 -6.60 1.05
N VAL A 127 14.45 -7.91 1.10
CA VAL A 127 15.33 -8.89 0.46
C VAL A 127 14.70 -9.33 -0.87
N ILE A 128 15.45 -9.24 -1.96
CA ILE A 128 15.04 -9.65 -3.31
C ILE A 128 16.02 -10.67 -3.89
N ALA A 129 15.64 -11.38 -4.95
CA ALA A 129 16.49 -12.41 -5.54
C ALA A 129 17.76 -11.85 -6.18
N ASP A 130 17.63 -10.73 -6.90
CA ASP A 130 18.72 -10.16 -7.68
C ASP A 130 18.57 -8.63 -7.77
N PRO A 131 19.65 -7.85 -7.61
CA PRO A 131 19.59 -6.39 -7.69
C PRO A 131 19.13 -5.89 -9.07
N ILE A 132 19.18 -6.71 -10.13
CA ILE A 132 18.69 -6.34 -11.46
C ILE A 132 17.22 -5.89 -11.44
N TYR A 133 16.40 -6.45 -10.53
CA TYR A 133 15.00 -6.06 -10.41
C TYR A 133 14.83 -4.60 -9.97
N ALA A 134 15.72 -4.07 -9.14
CA ALA A 134 15.65 -2.66 -8.70
C ALA A 134 16.00 -1.67 -9.83
N ALA A 135 16.68 -2.14 -10.88
CA ALA A 135 16.98 -1.33 -12.05
C ALA A 135 15.84 -1.31 -13.09
N ASP A 136 14.92 -2.28 -13.02
CA ASP A 136 13.84 -2.50 -13.98
C ASP A 136 12.86 -1.30 -14.05
N PRO A 137 12.40 -0.91 -15.25
CA PRO A 137 11.44 0.19 -15.41
C PRO A 137 10.12 -0.02 -14.67
N GLY A 138 9.60 -1.25 -14.64
CA GLY A 138 8.35 -1.58 -13.94
C GLY A 138 8.48 -1.50 -12.42
N PHE A 139 9.64 -1.91 -11.89
CA PHE A 139 9.98 -1.68 -10.49
C PHE A 139 10.00 -0.18 -10.18
N LYS A 140 10.75 0.61 -10.95
CA LYS A 140 10.90 2.07 -10.74
C LYS A 140 9.58 2.83 -10.85
N ALA A 141 8.71 2.41 -11.76
CA ALA A 141 7.39 3.01 -11.95
C ALA A 141 6.50 2.91 -10.70
N LEU A 142 6.67 1.85 -9.89
CA LEU A 142 5.86 1.64 -8.69
C LEU A 142 6.58 2.03 -7.39
N SER A 143 7.91 1.89 -7.33
CA SER A 143 8.70 2.30 -6.16
C SER A 143 8.70 3.82 -5.97
N MET A 144 8.60 4.61 -7.04
CA MET A 144 8.53 6.08 -6.99
C MET A 144 9.67 6.69 -6.16
N SER A 145 10.91 6.25 -6.39
CA SER A 145 12.12 6.64 -5.65
C SER A 145 12.24 6.10 -4.21
N ALA A 146 11.32 5.26 -3.73
CA ALA A 146 11.42 4.62 -2.42
C ALA A 146 12.69 3.75 -2.29
N GLU A 147 13.19 3.19 -3.39
CA GLU A 147 14.40 2.36 -3.43
C GLU A 147 15.68 3.11 -3.05
N LYS A 148 15.67 4.45 -3.12
CA LYS A 148 16.79 5.28 -2.67
C LYS A 148 16.91 5.36 -1.14
N LYS A 149 15.81 5.08 -0.44
CA LYS A 149 15.71 5.18 1.03
C LYS A 149 15.55 3.81 1.69
N GLN A 150 14.88 2.88 1.00
CA GLN A 150 14.70 1.52 1.48
C GLN A 150 16.01 0.74 1.38
N ARG A 151 16.42 0.07 2.45
CA ARG A 151 17.53 -0.88 2.39
C ARG A 151 17.08 -2.12 1.62
N ILE A 152 17.72 -2.38 0.50
CA ILE A 152 17.49 -3.57 -0.34
C ILE A 152 18.72 -4.48 -0.26
N GLU A 153 18.49 -5.76 0.01
CA GLU A 153 19.53 -6.80 0.06
C GLU A 153 19.21 -7.90 -0.96
N ALA A 154 20.24 -8.47 -1.58
CA ALA A 154 20.08 -9.50 -2.60
C ALA A 154 20.41 -10.89 -2.03
N VAL A 155 19.44 -11.79 -2.04
CA VAL A 155 19.59 -13.20 -1.66
C VAL A 155 18.83 -14.04 -2.66
N ARG A 156 19.54 -14.84 -3.45
CA ARG A 156 18.93 -15.74 -4.43
C ARG A 156 18.17 -16.90 -3.75
N PRO A 157 17.18 -17.51 -4.42
CA PRO A 157 16.37 -18.59 -3.85
C PRO A 157 17.17 -19.77 -3.28
N ASP A 158 18.30 -20.13 -3.89
CA ASP A 158 19.21 -21.18 -3.43
C ASP A 158 19.94 -20.82 -2.13
N GLY A 159 20.12 -19.52 -1.86
CA GLY A 159 20.71 -19.00 -0.62
C GLY A 159 19.71 -18.79 0.52
N LEU A 160 18.41 -18.86 0.26
CA LEU A 160 17.37 -18.52 1.26
C LEU A 160 17.46 -19.37 2.52
N LEU A 161 17.71 -20.67 2.39
CA LEU A 161 17.75 -21.57 3.55
C LEU A 161 18.86 -21.17 4.54
N ASN A 162 20.05 -20.82 4.02
CA ASN A 162 21.16 -20.33 4.83
C ASN A 162 20.84 -18.96 5.44
N PHE A 163 20.27 -18.05 4.63
CA PHE A 163 19.87 -16.73 5.09
C PHE A 163 18.88 -16.80 6.26
N LEU A 164 17.82 -17.60 6.14
CA LEU A 164 16.81 -17.78 7.19
C LEU A 164 17.44 -18.38 8.46
N ALA A 165 18.32 -19.37 8.32
CA ALA A 165 19.03 -19.94 9.46
C ALA A 165 19.89 -18.90 10.20
N ASP A 166 20.56 -18.02 9.47
CA ASP A 166 21.37 -16.96 10.07
C ASP A 166 20.52 -15.86 10.71
N MET A 167 19.35 -15.53 10.14
CA MET A 167 18.40 -14.61 10.77
C MET A 167 17.86 -15.17 12.10
N ARG A 168 17.58 -16.47 12.17
CA ARG A 168 17.18 -17.13 13.42
C ARG A 168 18.28 -17.04 14.49
N LYS A 169 19.54 -17.27 14.12
CA LYS A 169 20.70 -17.07 15.05
C LYS A 169 20.80 -15.63 15.57
N LYS A 170 20.33 -14.65 14.80
CA LYS A 170 20.25 -13.23 15.19
C LYS A 170 19.01 -12.89 16.05
N GLY A 171 18.22 -13.89 16.41
CA GLY A 171 17.02 -13.77 17.25
C GLY A 171 15.77 -13.34 16.51
N TYR A 172 15.70 -13.51 15.18
CA TYR A 172 14.48 -13.30 14.43
C TYR A 172 13.59 -14.54 14.43
N THR A 173 12.28 -14.33 14.48
CA THR A 173 11.28 -15.36 14.19
C THR A 173 10.91 -15.30 12.71
N VAL A 174 10.91 -16.44 12.02
CA VAL A 174 10.57 -16.54 10.60
C VAL A 174 9.08 -16.87 10.45
N VAL A 175 8.35 -15.96 9.82
CA VAL A 175 6.92 -16.08 9.53
C VAL A 175 6.73 -16.17 8.02
N ALA A 176 6.15 -17.26 7.53
CA ALA A 176 5.72 -17.36 6.13
C ALA A 176 4.29 -16.82 5.97
N ALA A 177 4.10 -15.94 5.00
CA ALA A 177 2.77 -15.58 4.50
C ALA A 177 2.31 -16.66 3.52
N GLU A 178 1.72 -17.73 4.04
CA GLU A 178 1.35 -18.92 3.27
C GLU A 178 0.11 -19.59 3.88
N GLN A 179 -0.76 -20.13 3.02
CA GLN A 179 -1.91 -20.90 3.46
C GLN A 179 -1.50 -22.37 3.58
N THR A 180 -1.60 -22.91 4.80
CA THR A 180 -1.28 -24.32 5.08
C THR A 180 -2.37 -24.92 5.95
N THR A 181 -2.39 -26.26 6.11
CA THR A 181 -3.36 -26.91 7.00
C THR A 181 -3.26 -26.40 8.44
N ASP A 182 -2.07 -26.01 8.89
CA ASP A 182 -1.81 -25.56 10.26
C ASP A 182 -1.52 -24.05 10.36
N SER A 183 -1.86 -23.25 9.33
CA SER A 183 -1.59 -21.80 9.37
C SER A 183 -2.50 -21.08 10.36
N VAL A 184 -1.95 -20.03 10.98
CA VAL A 184 -2.72 -19.16 11.88
C VAL A 184 -3.30 -17.99 11.09
N ALA A 185 -4.57 -17.67 11.30
CA ALA A 185 -5.18 -16.49 10.72
C ALA A 185 -4.47 -15.19 11.16
N LEU A 186 -4.12 -14.31 10.22
CA LEU A 186 -3.36 -13.07 10.44
C LEU A 186 -3.97 -12.18 11.52
N HIS A 187 -5.30 -12.09 11.58
CA HIS A 187 -5.99 -11.26 12.56
C HIS A 187 -5.91 -11.81 13.99
N LYS A 188 -5.59 -13.10 14.16
CA LYS A 188 -5.37 -13.78 15.46
C LYS A 188 -3.89 -13.91 15.80
N PHE A 189 -3.00 -13.70 14.84
CA PHE A 189 -1.56 -13.84 15.02
C PHE A 189 -0.99 -12.64 15.79
N SER A 190 -0.02 -12.90 16.68
CA SER A 190 0.71 -11.88 17.43
C SER A 190 2.16 -11.87 16.98
N PHE A 191 2.60 -10.77 16.37
CA PHE A 191 3.95 -10.68 15.81
C PHE A 191 5.03 -10.56 16.90
N PRO A 192 6.13 -11.33 16.80
CA PRO A 192 7.35 -11.10 17.58
C PRO A 192 8.03 -9.79 17.19
N GLN A 193 8.74 -9.16 18.13
CA GLN A 193 9.46 -7.89 17.90
C GLN A 193 10.50 -7.96 16.78
N LYS A 194 11.15 -9.12 16.58
CA LYS A 194 12.07 -9.36 15.46
C LYS A 194 11.46 -10.39 14.54
N THR A 195 10.96 -9.94 13.39
CA THR A 195 10.25 -10.80 12.44
C THR A 195 10.94 -10.78 11.09
N VAL A 196 11.13 -11.96 10.51
CA VAL A 196 11.37 -12.15 9.07
C VAL A 196 10.05 -12.58 8.45
N LEU A 197 9.51 -11.77 7.54
CA LEU A 197 8.32 -12.10 6.75
C LEU A 197 8.76 -12.70 5.42
N LEU A 198 8.56 -14.00 5.23
CA LEU A 198 8.82 -14.71 3.97
C LEU A 198 7.59 -14.71 3.08
N LEU A 199 7.74 -14.19 1.87
CA LEU A 199 6.72 -14.18 0.83
C LEU A 199 6.98 -15.30 -0.19
N GLY A 200 5.91 -15.98 -0.59
CA GLY A 200 5.95 -17.02 -1.61
C GLY A 200 5.96 -16.50 -3.05
N ASP A 201 6.23 -17.41 -3.99
CA ASP A 201 5.96 -17.20 -5.41
C ASP A 201 4.44 -17.06 -5.65
N GLU A 202 4.04 -16.29 -6.65
CA GLU A 202 2.61 -16.03 -6.91
C GLU A 202 1.82 -17.26 -7.36
N LYS A 203 2.49 -18.26 -7.94
CA LYS A 203 1.87 -19.48 -8.47
C LYS A 203 2.07 -20.65 -7.52
N GLU A 204 3.31 -20.85 -7.10
CA GLU A 204 3.73 -22.04 -6.36
C GLU A 204 3.82 -21.80 -4.83
N GLY A 205 3.68 -20.55 -4.37
CA GLY A 205 3.79 -20.20 -2.96
C GLY A 205 5.21 -20.39 -2.42
N VAL A 206 5.31 -20.70 -1.13
CA VAL A 206 6.58 -20.99 -0.45
C VAL A 206 6.95 -22.47 -0.65
N PRO A 207 8.14 -22.78 -1.22
CA PRO A 207 8.60 -24.15 -1.38
C PRO A 207 8.62 -24.94 -0.06
N VAL A 208 8.20 -26.21 -0.11
CA VAL A 208 8.13 -27.10 1.06
C VAL A 208 9.42 -27.15 1.87
N GLN A 209 10.58 -27.08 1.20
CA GLN A 209 11.87 -27.06 1.87
C GLN A 209 12.05 -25.85 2.79
N LEU A 210 11.48 -24.68 2.45
CA LEU A 210 11.52 -23.49 3.30
C LEU A 210 10.44 -23.53 4.37
N LEU A 211 9.26 -24.07 4.07
CA LEU A 211 8.18 -24.25 5.05
C LEU A 211 8.58 -25.11 6.26
N ARG A 212 9.49 -26.07 6.07
CA ARG A 212 10.04 -26.86 7.19
C ARG A 212 10.95 -26.07 8.14
N TYR A 213 11.39 -24.89 7.74
CA TYR A 213 12.33 -24.03 8.48
C TYR A 213 11.69 -22.77 9.04
N VAL A 214 10.44 -22.47 8.69
CA VAL A 214 9.72 -21.32 9.27
C VAL A 214 9.19 -21.68 10.65
N ASP A 215 9.14 -20.70 11.55
CA ASP A 215 8.62 -20.88 12.90
C ASP A 215 7.07 -20.82 12.90
N HIS A 216 6.49 -20.02 12.00
CA HIS A 216 5.04 -19.92 11.81
C HIS A 216 4.65 -19.79 10.34
N THR A 217 3.55 -20.42 9.96
CA THR A 217 2.79 -20.11 8.73
C THR A 217 1.56 -19.31 9.14
N VAL A 218 1.34 -18.19 8.45
CA VAL A 218 0.25 -17.27 8.76
C VAL A 218 -0.47 -16.96 7.46
N GLU A 219 -1.80 -16.95 7.52
CA GLU A 219 -2.65 -16.73 6.35
C GLU A 219 -3.60 -15.55 6.51
N ILE A 220 -3.98 -14.95 5.38
CA ILE A 220 -5.09 -14.00 5.33
C ILE A 220 -6.37 -14.80 5.10
N GLU A 221 -7.29 -14.77 6.07
CA GLU A 221 -8.60 -15.40 5.90
C GLU A 221 -9.34 -14.78 4.70
N GLN A 222 -9.76 -15.63 3.77
CA GLN A 222 -10.46 -15.22 2.55
C GLN A 222 -11.94 -15.57 2.67
N LEU A 223 -12.83 -14.60 2.42
CA LEU A 223 -14.27 -14.80 2.41
C LEU A 223 -14.88 -14.87 1.00
N GLY A 224 -14.06 -14.59 -0.03
CA GLY A 224 -14.47 -14.55 -1.43
C GLY A 224 -14.18 -15.84 -2.19
N GLN A 225 -14.40 -15.81 -3.51
CA GLN A 225 -14.15 -16.94 -4.42
C GLN A 225 -12.79 -16.88 -5.13
N THR A 226 -12.15 -15.70 -5.14
CA THR A 226 -10.80 -15.54 -5.70
C THR A 226 -9.81 -16.38 -4.89
N ARG A 227 -8.89 -17.06 -5.58
CA ARG A 227 -7.97 -18.02 -4.94
C ARG A 227 -6.94 -17.36 -4.03
N SER A 228 -6.49 -16.16 -4.38
CA SER A 228 -5.44 -15.45 -3.64
C SER A 228 -5.46 -13.95 -3.94
N LEU A 229 -4.79 -13.20 -3.08
CA LEU A 229 -4.44 -11.79 -3.30
C LEU A 229 -3.11 -11.69 -4.05
N ASN A 230 -2.88 -10.55 -4.72
CA ASN A 230 -1.56 -10.24 -5.24
C ASN A 230 -0.53 -10.19 -4.09
N VAL A 231 0.67 -10.74 -4.30
CA VAL A 231 1.73 -10.84 -3.27
C VAL A 231 2.10 -9.50 -2.63
N HIS A 232 2.16 -8.40 -3.39
CA HIS A 232 2.49 -7.09 -2.82
C HIS A 232 1.34 -6.53 -1.96
N VAL A 233 0.10 -6.92 -2.23
CA VAL A 233 -1.08 -6.57 -1.43
C VAL A 233 -1.11 -7.40 -0.16
N SER A 234 -0.88 -8.72 -0.27
CA SER A 234 -0.77 -9.61 0.90
C SER A 234 0.30 -9.09 1.85
N ALA A 235 1.51 -8.83 1.36
CA ALA A 235 2.59 -8.29 2.18
C ALA A 235 2.23 -6.95 2.84
N ALA A 236 1.50 -6.07 2.16
CA ALA A 236 1.05 -4.82 2.76
C ALA A 236 0.13 -5.04 3.97
N LEU A 237 -0.75 -6.05 3.93
CA LEU A 237 -1.61 -6.41 5.07
C LEU A 237 -0.78 -6.95 6.25
N PHE A 238 0.19 -7.81 5.97
CA PHE A 238 1.11 -8.34 6.99
C PHE A 238 1.96 -7.23 7.64
N ILE A 239 2.57 -6.37 6.82
CA ILE A 239 3.42 -5.27 7.27
C ILE A 239 2.58 -4.29 8.11
N ALA A 240 1.40 -3.88 7.63
CA ALA A 240 0.52 -2.98 8.37
C ALA A 240 0.12 -3.59 9.73
N LYS A 241 -0.17 -4.89 9.78
CA LYS A 241 -0.52 -5.59 11.02
C LYS A 241 0.65 -5.66 12.01
N TYR A 242 1.85 -5.96 11.51
CA TYR A 242 3.07 -5.91 12.34
C TYR A 242 3.29 -4.50 12.91
N VAL A 243 3.17 -3.47 12.08
CA VAL A 243 3.39 -2.07 12.51
C VAL A 243 2.38 -1.67 13.58
N GLU A 244 1.10 -2.01 13.38
CA GLU A 244 0.04 -1.80 14.37
C GLU A 244 0.38 -2.44 15.73
N GLN A 245 0.82 -3.72 15.71
CA GLN A 245 1.07 -4.48 16.93
C GLN A 245 2.40 -4.15 17.63
N VAL A 246 3.44 -3.79 16.88
CA VAL A 246 4.82 -3.77 17.39
C VAL A 246 5.40 -2.36 17.45
N LEU A 247 5.22 -1.57 16.38
CA LEU A 247 5.83 -0.24 16.28
C LEU A 247 4.93 0.87 16.83
N LEU A 248 3.61 0.73 16.71
CA LEU A 248 2.62 1.74 17.14
C LEU A 248 1.88 1.39 18.43
N SER A 249 2.14 0.22 19.01
CA SER A 249 1.60 -0.17 20.33
C SER A 249 2.28 0.58 21.47
#